data_AF-A0A938KFN5-F1
#
_entry.id   AF-A0A938KFN5-F1
#
_cell.length_a   1.000
_cell.length_b   1.000
_cell.length_c   1.000
_cell.angle_alpha   90.00
_cell.angle_beta   90.00
_cell.angle_gamma   90.00
#
_symmetry.space_group_name_H-M   'P 1'
#
loop_
_entity.id
_entity.type
_entity.pdbx_description
1 polymer ?
#
loop_
_entity_poly.entity_id
_entity_poly.type
_entity_poly.pdbx_seq_one_letter_code
_entity_poly.pdbx_strand_id
1 'polypeptide(L)'
;MERYAAFNCGGGVSMGFRLWHEPWEQRPVDIRRLDLQMLKAHWRWFDGAQWIGANYSPGVGNVAMGSPCAVEVPRPVGNKKGGSVVERLESSATT
;
A
#
# COMPACT_ATOMS: atom_id res chain seq x y z
N MET A 1 24.31 -2.91 2.50
CA MET A 1 23.29 -3.83 3.02
C MET A 1 22.21 -3.10 3.80
N GLU A 2 21.06 -2.93 3.16
CA GLU A 2 19.83 -2.48 3.80
C GLU A 2 19.16 -3.65 4.55
N ARG A 3 18.41 -3.33 5.61
CA ARG A 3 17.73 -4.30 6.47
C ARG A 3 16.29 -3.83 6.66
N TYR A 4 15.34 -4.52 6.04
CA TYR A 4 13.91 -4.24 6.24
C TYR A 4 13.18 -5.48 6.72
N ALA A 5 12.04 -5.25 7.37
CA ALA A 5 11.12 -6.31 7.76
C ALA A 5 10.06 -6.45 6.67
N ALA A 6 9.84 -7.69 6.20
CA ALA A 6 8.65 -8.02 5.43
C ALA A 6 7.65 -8.71 6.34
N PHE A 7 6.37 -8.52 6.03
CA PHE A 7 5.27 -9.14 6.75
C PHE A 7 4.41 -9.91 5.75
N ASN A 8 3.93 -11.08 6.16
CA ASN A 8 2.89 -11.80 5.42
C ASN A 8 1.84 -12.36 6.38
N CYS A 9 0.76 -12.86 5.82
CA CYS A 9 -0.26 -13.60 6.56
C CYS A 9 -0.47 -14.94 5.86
N GLY A 10 -0.29 -16.04 6.59
CA GLY A 10 -0.53 -17.40 6.11
C GLY A 10 -1.32 -18.18 7.16
N GLY A 11 -2.41 -18.82 6.77
CA GLY A 11 -3.26 -19.57 7.72
C GLY A 11 -3.87 -18.72 8.85
N GLY A 12 -4.03 -17.42 8.65
CA GLY A 12 -4.55 -16.49 9.67
C GLY A 12 -3.52 -16.04 10.71
N VAL A 13 -2.26 -16.43 10.57
CA VAL A 13 -1.16 -15.99 11.43
C VAL A 13 -0.34 -14.92 10.70
N SER A 14 -0.15 -13.78 11.35
CA SER A 14 0.74 -12.73 10.87
C SER A 14 2.19 -13.09 11.20
N MET A 15 3.03 -13.11 10.18
CA MET A 15 4.46 -13.43 10.32
C MET A 15 5.31 -12.27 9.82
N GLY A 16 6.45 -12.08 10.47
CA GLY A 16 7.50 -11.16 10.08
C GLY A 16 8.78 -11.90 9.71
N PHE A 17 9.55 -11.32 8.79
CA PHE A 17 10.84 -11.84 8.34
C PHE A 17 11.81 -10.68 8.22
N ARG A 18 13.05 -10.89 8.66
CA ARG A 18 14.14 -9.94 8.38
C ARG A 18 14.73 -10.25 7.01
N LEU A 19 14.91 -9.23 6.20
CA LEU A 19 15.50 -9.32 4.88
C LEU A 19 16.84 -8.58 4.84
N TRP A 20 17.79 -9.17 4.15
CA TRP A 20 19.10 -8.60 3.88
C TRP A 20 19.35 -8.62 2.38
N HIS A 21 19.65 -7.44 1.84
CA HIS A 21 19.88 -7.24 0.42
C HIS A 21 20.77 -6.00 0.22
N GLU A 22 21.37 -5.89 -0.96
CA GLU A 22 21.99 -4.63 -1.36
C GLU A 22 20.93 -3.56 -1.63
N PRO A 23 21.25 -2.26 -1.42
CA PRO A 23 20.30 -1.19 -1.64
C PRO A 23 19.54 -1.32 -2.95
N TRP A 24 18.23 -1.08 -2.92
CA TRP A 24 17.46 -1.08 -4.15
C TRP A 24 17.87 0.10 -5.01
N GLU A 25 18.57 -0.19 -6.10
CA GLU A 25 18.87 0.82 -7.09
C GLU A 25 17.57 1.36 -7.69
N GLN A 26 17.41 2.67 -7.68
CA GLN A 26 16.38 3.35 -8.45
C GLN A 26 17.00 3.88 -9.74
N ARG A 27 16.41 3.53 -10.87
CA ARG A 27 16.82 4.00 -12.19
C ARG A 27 15.68 4.79 -12.83
N PRO A 28 15.98 5.96 -13.41
CA PRO A 28 14.98 6.69 -14.19
C PRO A 28 14.57 5.87 -15.41
N VAL A 29 13.29 5.94 -15.75
CA VAL A 29 12.74 5.35 -16.98
C VAL A 29 11.86 6.37 -17.69
N ASP A 30 12.09 6.49 -18.99
CA ASP A 30 11.19 7.26 -19.85
C ASP A 30 10.00 6.37 -20.26
N ILE A 31 8.83 6.71 -19.72
CA ILE A 31 7.59 6.02 -20.04
C ILE A 31 6.88 6.84 -21.12
N ARG A 32 6.80 6.28 -22.33
CA ARG A 32 5.87 6.81 -23.35
C ARG A 32 4.45 6.64 -22.83
N ARG A 33 3.77 7.77 -22.64
CA ARG A 33 2.45 7.88 -21.98
C ARG A 33 1.49 6.78 -22.43
N LEU A 34 1.27 5.84 -21.52
CA LEU A 34 0.14 4.94 -21.53
C LEU A 34 -1.13 5.73 -21.18
N ASP A 35 -2.25 5.24 -21.69
CA ASP A 35 -3.57 5.78 -21.43
C ASP A 35 -3.81 6.05 -19.93
N LEU A 36 -4.17 7.30 -19.61
CA LEU A 36 -4.43 7.77 -18.24
C LEU A 36 -5.94 7.77 -17.89
N GLN A 37 -6.81 7.29 -18.79
CA GLN A 37 -8.27 7.31 -18.60
C GLN A 37 -8.68 6.62 -17.29
N MET A 38 -8.08 5.49 -16.94
CA MET A 38 -8.38 4.79 -15.69
C MET A 38 -8.00 5.60 -14.45
N LEU A 39 -6.85 6.27 -14.48
CA LEU A 39 -6.40 7.08 -13.36
C LEU A 39 -7.35 8.27 -13.15
N LYS A 40 -7.76 8.92 -14.25
CA LYS A 40 -8.71 10.05 -14.19
C LYS A 40 -10.12 9.63 -13.78
N ALA A 41 -10.57 8.45 -14.17
CA ALA A 41 -11.92 7.95 -13.85
C ALA A 41 -12.10 7.67 -12.35
N HIS A 42 -11.07 7.17 -11.68
CA HIS A 42 -11.17 6.75 -10.27
C HIS A 42 -10.59 7.77 -9.28
N TRP A 43 -9.67 8.63 -9.71
CA TRP A 43 -9.00 9.59 -8.83
C TRP A 43 -9.14 11.02 -9.35
N ARG A 44 -10.18 11.73 -8.89
CA ARG A 44 -10.47 13.13 -9.31
C ARG A 44 -9.31 14.09 -9.08
N TRP A 45 -8.49 13.86 -8.05
CA TRP A 45 -7.31 14.68 -7.77
C TRP A 45 -6.21 14.54 -8.84
N PHE A 46 -6.24 13.47 -9.65
CA PHE A 46 -5.25 13.21 -10.69
C PHE A 46 -5.41 14.14 -11.90
N ASP A 47 -6.57 14.77 -12.08
CA ASP A 47 -6.82 15.60 -13.28
C ASP A 47 -5.95 16.86 -13.34
N GLY A 48 -5.53 17.39 -12.19
CA GLY A 48 -4.56 18.50 -12.08
C GLY A 48 -3.11 18.06 -11.91
N ALA A 49 -2.82 16.75 -11.87
CA ALA A 49 -1.47 16.25 -11.64
C ALA A 49 -0.62 16.33 -12.91
N GLN A 50 0.63 16.75 -12.76
CA GLN A 50 1.60 16.76 -13.85
C GLN A 50 2.58 15.60 -13.70
N TRP A 51 2.86 14.92 -14.81
CA TRP A 51 3.89 13.89 -14.86
C TRP A 51 5.28 14.52 -14.85
N ILE A 52 6.09 14.21 -13.84
CA ILE A 52 7.48 14.70 -13.70
C ILE A 52 8.50 13.65 -14.12
N GLY A 53 8.18 12.35 -13.98
CA GLY A 53 9.06 11.26 -14.36
C GLY A 53 8.64 9.93 -13.74
N ALA A 54 9.37 8.87 -14.06
CA ALA A 54 9.25 7.57 -13.41
C ALA A 54 10.62 7.02 -13.07
N ASN A 55 10.63 6.21 -12.01
CA ASN A 55 11.75 5.36 -11.66
C ASN A 55 11.28 3.91 -11.62
N TYR A 56 12.16 3.00 -11.99
CA TYR A 56 11.99 1.58 -11.73
C TYR A 56 13.20 1.09 -10.95
N SER A 57 13.03 -0.01 -10.21
CA SER A 57 14.17 -0.74 -9.68
C SER A 57 14.42 -1.96 -10.56
N PRO A 58 15.67 -2.21 -11.01
CA PRO A 58 16.00 -3.42 -11.77
C PRO A 58 15.89 -4.70 -10.91
N GLY A 59 15.58 -4.56 -9.62
CA GLY A 59 15.57 -5.64 -8.66
C GLY A 59 16.93 -5.83 -8.01
N VAL A 60 16.95 -6.65 -6.96
CA VAL A 60 18.17 -7.02 -6.24
C VAL A 60 18.25 -8.53 -6.20
N GLY A 61 19.42 -9.07 -6.54
CA GLY A 61 19.73 -10.48 -6.42
C GLY A 61 20.23 -10.85 -5.03
N ASN A 62 20.35 -12.15 -4.75
CA ASN A 62 20.92 -12.67 -3.50
C ASN A 62 20.25 -12.13 -2.23
N VAL A 63 18.93 -11.90 -2.28
CA VAL A 63 18.15 -11.53 -1.10
C VAL A 63 18.17 -12.68 -0.11
N ALA A 64 18.73 -12.44 1.07
CA ALA A 64 18.66 -13.39 2.17
C ALA A 64 17.44 -13.07 3.03
N MET A 65 16.67 -14.11 3.36
CA MET A 65 15.50 -14.02 4.22
C MET A 65 15.76 -14.82 5.50
N GLY A 66 15.50 -14.19 6.64
CA GLY A 66 15.57 -14.84 7.93
C GLY A 66 14.37 -15.74 8.17
N SER A 67 14.46 -16.59 9.19
CA SER A 67 13.34 -17.43 9.58
C SER A 67 12.09 -16.61 9.93
N PRO A 68 10.89 -17.09 9.58
CA PRO A 68 9.64 -16.48 10.02
C PRO A 68 9.60 -16.36 11.54
N CYS A 69 9.17 -15.21 12.05
CA CYS A 69 8.70 -15.06 13.42
C CYS A 69 7.24 -14.61 13.45
N ALA A 70 6.45 -15.13 14.39
CA ALA A 70 5.12 -14.62 14.61
C ALA A 70 5.21 -13.14 15.04
N VAL A 71 4.36 -12.29 14.48
CA VAL A 71 4.26 -10.89 14.88
C VAL A 71 2.92 -10.65 15.55
N GLU A 72 2.96 -9.96 16.69
CA GLU A 72 1.74 -9.47 17.31
C GLU A 72 1.15 -8.39 16.42
N VAL A 73 0.04 -8.72 15.77
CA VAL A 73 -0.85 -7.71 15.22
C VAL A 73 -1.76 -7.25 16.36
N PRO A 74 -1.73 -5.96 16.74
CA PRO A 74 -2.74 -5.44 17.65
C PRO A 74 -4.10 -5.79 17.05
N ARG A 75 -4.91 -6.59 17.75
CA ARG A 75 -6.29 -6.77 17.33
C ARG A 75 -6.89 -5.36 17.27
N PRO A 76 -7.52 -4.96 16.15
CA PRO A 76 -8.35 -3.77 16.19
C PRO A 76 -9.29 -3.96 17.38
N VAL A 77 -9.23 -3.04 18.35
CA VAL A 77 -10.08 -3.09 19.55
C VAL A 77 -11.49 -3.28 19.04
N GLY A 78 -12.05 -4.48 19.29
CA GLY A 78 -13.32 -4.86 18.73
C GLY A 78 -14.33 -3.78 19.10
N ASN A 79 -14.84 -3.06 18.09
CA ASN A 79 -15.96 -2.19 18.29
C ASN A 79 -17.09 -3.12 18.75
N LYS A 80 -17.52 -2.98 20.01
CA LYS A 80 -18.60 -3.80 20.58
C LYS A 80 -19.78 -3.74 19.59
N LYS A 81 -20.13 -4.87 18.97
CA LYS A 81 -21.28 -4.93 18.06
C LYS A 81 -22.54 -4.50 18.81
N GLY A 82 -23.39 -3.71 18.13
CA GLY A 82 -24.83 -3.77 18.34
C GLY A 82 -25.50 -2.42 18.58
N GLY A 83 -25.70 -1.65 17.50
CA GLY A 83 -26.56 -0.48 17.49
C GLY A 83 -26.89 -0.09 16.06
N SER A 84 -27.79 -0.87 15.44
CA SER A 84 -28.47 -0.46 14.21
C SER A 84 -29.26 0.82 14.48
N VAL A 85 -28.89 1.93 13.85
CA VAL A 85 -29.86 3.00 13.53
C VAL A 85 -29.68 3.34 12.07
N VAL A 86 -30.57 2.75 11.28
CA VAL A 86 -30.96 3.24 9.97
C VAL A 86 -31.90 4.41 10.25
N GLU A 87 -31.44 5.66 10.12
CA GLU A 87 -32.26 6.87 9.93
C GLU A 87 -31.31 8.02 9.56
N ARG A 88 -31.28 8.39 8.27
CA ARG A 88 -32.06 9.49 7.68
C ARG A 88 -31.69 10.84 8.28
N LEU A 89 -30.84 11.58 7.57
CA LEU A 89 -31.06 13.00 7.33
C LEU A 89 -30.50 13.34 5.94
N GLU A 90 -31.37 13.24 4.96
CA GLU A 90 -31.40 14.24 3.91
C GLU A 90 -31.73 15.60 4.54
N SER A 91 -31.34 16.66 3.82
CA SER A 91 -31.58 18.09 4.11
C SER A 91 -30.61 18.67 5.16
N SER A 92 -29.75 19.63 4.83
CA SER A 92 -30.07 20.83 4.06
C SER A 92 -28.86 21.32 3.26
N ALA A 93 -29.03 21.34 1.94
CA ALA A 93 -28.63 22.50 1.13
C ALA A 93 -29.59 23.67 1.44
N THR A 94 -29.33 24.83 0.81
CA THR A 94 -30.01 26.15 0.92
C THR A 94 -29.66 26.94 2.19
N THR A 95 -29.21 28.20 2.13
CA THR A 95 -29.17 29.23 1.06
C THR A 95 -28.01 30.17 1.34
#